data_AF-A0A5C1AQQ6-F1
#
_entry.id   AF-A0A5C1AQQ6-F1
#
_cell.length_a   1.000
_cell.length_b   1.000
_cell.length_c   1.000
_cell.angle_alpha   90.00
_cell.angle_beta   90.00
_cell.angle_gamma   90.00
#
_symmetry.space_group_name_H-M   'P 1'
#
loop_
_entity.id
_entity.type
_entity.pdbx_description
1 polymer ?
#
loop_
_entity_poly.entity_id
_entity_poly.type
_entity_poly.pdbx_seq_one_letter_code
_entity_poly.pdbx_strand_id
1 'polypeptide(L)'
;MKIVLALVWCGFATAAMPAADKYTVKHEQTEPPKELNDAVRELFAKECEVVKDAAGGTVAEIWFRTEIPGKGTPDQVKNGLTYRELVETSIVAAVRFPTAFIDYRKQEIAAGVYTLRLAFQPENGDHKDTAPYAEFALLCPADKDTKTDEMEPKALYKLSFASAGGEHPGVMLLYPNSEKGDGPKLTDRGAGVWTLNVRRKVTAEVGTANLGFALTVAGHSKLR
;
A
#
# COMPACT_ATOMS: atom_id res chain seq x y z
N MET A 1 58.47 -44.56 26.67
CA MET A 1 57.43 -43.62 27.16
C MET A 1 56.86 -42.90 25.93
N LYS A 2 55.66 -43.28 25.46
CA LYS A 2 54.99 -42.66 24.30
C LYS A 2 53.75 -41.94 24.84
N ILE A 3 53.73 -40.61 24.76
CA ILE A 3 52.56 -39.80 25.11
C ILE A 3 51.74 -39.61 23.84
N VAL A 4 50.53 -40.16 23.83
CA VAL A 4 49.53 -39.95 22.77
C VAL A 4 48.67 -38.76 23.20
N LEU A 5 48.74 -37.66 22.45
CA LEU A 5 47.90 -36.48 22.66
C LEU A 5 46.65 -36.61 21.80
N ALA A 6 45.50 -36.87 22.42
CA ALA A 6 44.21 -36.88 21.74
C ALA A 6 43.65 -35.45 21.71
N LEU A 7 43.63 -34.82 20.52
CA LEU A 7 42.91 -33.58 20.29
C LEU A 7 41.42 -33.89 20.09
N VAL A 8 40.59 -33.47 21.04
CA VAL A 8 39.13 -33.46 20.91
C VAL A 8 38.74 -32.18 20.18
N TRP A 9 38.25 -32.33 18.95
CA TRP A 9 37.71 -31.22 18.16
C TRP A 9 36.21 -31.08 18.48
N CYS A 10 35.85 -30.10 19.31
CA CYS A 10 34.46 -29.68 19.45
C CYS A 10 34.06 -28.83 18.25
N GLY A 11 33.32 -29.40 17.30
CA GLY A 11 32.69 -28.65 16.22
C GLY A 11 31.56 -27.77 16.77
N PHE A 12 31.72 -26.45 16.68
CA PHE A 12 30.61 -25.51 16.83
C PHE A 12 29.77 -25.57 15.56
N ALA A 13 28.61 -26.23 15.62
CA ALA A 13 27.58 -26.07 14.60
C ALA A 13 26.98 -24.66 14.74
N THR A 14 27.36 -23.75 13.84
CA THR A 14 26.67 -22.46 13.69
C THR A 14 25.28 -22.75 13.12
N ALA A 15 24.27 -22.76 13.98
CA ALA A 15 22.89 -22.69 13.53
C ALA A 15 22.70 -21.34 12.82
N ALA A 16 22.46 -21.38 11.50
CA ALA A 16 22.05 -20.20 10.76
C ALA A 16 20.70 -19.75 11.32
N MET A 17 20.68 -18.62 12.01
CA MET A 17 19.42 -17.99 12.36
C MET A 17 18.70 -17.57 11.07
N PRO A 18 17.39 -17.85 10.92
CA PRO A 18 16.64 -17.35 9.78
C PRO A 18 16.78 -15.83 9.74
N ALA A 19 17.01 -15.28 8.55
CA ALA A 19 17.02 -13.83 8.35
C ALA A 19 15.68 -13.28 8.85
N ALA A 20 15.72 -12.34 9.79
CA ALA A 20 14.52 -11.67 10.25
C ALA A 20 13.85 -10.96 9.07
N ASP A 21 12.53 -11.12 8.94
CA ASP A 21 11.76 -10.41 7.92
C ASP A 21 11.98 -8.90 8.09
N LYS A 22 12.33 -8.20 6.99
CA LYS A 22 12.62 -6.75 7.03
C LYS A 22 11.43 -5.92 7.49
N TYR A 23 10.22 -6.42 7.24
CA TYR A 23 8.97 -5.80 7.62
C TYR A 23 7.99 -6.88 8.07
N THR A 24 7.09 -6.51 8.97
CA THR A 24 5.99 -7.37 9.41
C THR A 24 4.66 -6.64 9.28
N VAL A 25 3.57 -7.39 9.12
CA VAL A 25 2.21 -6.83 9.11
C VAL A 25 1.37 -7.52 10.18
N LYS A 26 0.56 -6.73 10.89
CA LYS A 26 -0.44 -7.22 11.82
C LYS A 26 -1.78 -6.56 11.54
N HIS A 27 -2.83 -7.35 11.63
CA HIS A 27 -4.19 -6.84 11.66
C HIS A 27 -4.52 -6.38 13.08
N GLU A 28 -5.02 -5.15 13.25
CA GLU A 28 -5.35 -4.57 14.55
C GLU A 28 -6.74 -3.92 14.53
N GLN A 29 -7.47 -4.04 15.65
CA GLN A 29 -8.79 -3.41 15.84
C GLN A 29 -8.58 -1.97 16.33
N THR A 30 -8.52 -1.04 15.39
CA THR A 30 -8.20 0.36 15.63
C THR A 30 -9.17 1.25 14.86
N GLU A 31 -9.78 2.22 15.54
CA GLU A 31 -10.67 3.21 14.92
C GLU A 31 -9.96 4.01 13.82
N PRO A 32 -10.66 4.34 12.70
CA PRO A 32 -10.13 5.26 11.71
C PRO A 32 -9.73 6.61 12.35
N PRO A 33 -8.59 7.21 11.92
CA PRO A 33 -8.05 8.44 12.51
C PRO A 33 -9.10 9.56 12.60
N LYS A 34 -9.05 10.36 13.65
CA LYS A 34 -10.02 11.46 13.89
C LYS A 34 -9.76 12.69 13.03
N GLU A 35 -8.58 12.74 12.42
CA GLU A 35 -8.12 13.79 11.51
C GLU A 35 -8.82 13.72 10.15
N LEU A 36 -9.39 12.56 9.80
CA LEU A 36 -10.24 12.41 8.64
C LEU A 36 -11.59 13.11 8.88
N ASN A 37 -12.18 13.67 7.82
CA ASN A 37 -13.57 14.13 7.88
C ASN A 37 -14.52 12.96 8.25
N ASP A 38 -15.57 13.23 9.04
CA ASP A 38 -16.48 12.18 9.53
C ASP A 38 -17.12 11.35 8.39
N ALA A 39 -17.54 11.98 7.30
CA ALA A 39 -18.11 11.26 6.15
C ALA A 39 -17.08 10.34 5.48
N VAL A 40 -15.79 10.73 5.49
CA VAL A 40 -14.69 9.89 5.00
C VAL A 40 -14.38 8.77 5.98
N ARG A 41 -14.44 9.02 7.30
CA ARG A 41 -14.21 8.02 8.35
C ARG A 41 -15.22 6.87 8.27
N GLU A 42 -16.48 7.18 7.94
CA GLU A 42 -17.56 6.21 7.79
C GLU A 42 -17.33 5.19 6.65
N LEU A 43 -16.40 5.46 5.72
CA LEU A 43 -16.03 4.51 4.66
C LEU A 43 -15.20 3.32 5.16
N PHE A 44 -14.68 3.38 6.39
CA PHE A 44 -13.71 2.43 6.92
C PHE A 44 -14.28 1.64 8.09
N ALA A 45 -13.88 0.36 8.19
CA ALA A 45 -14.12 -0.44 9.38
C ALA A 45 -13.18 -0.03 10.53
N LYS A 46 -13.47 -0.51 11.73
CA LYS A 46 -12.69 -0.25 12.95
C LYS A 46 -11.48 -1.17 13.08
N GLU A 47 -10.78 -1.33 11.97
CA GLU A 47 -9.65 -2.24 11.84
C GLU A 47 -8.69 -1.73 10.78
N CYS A 48 -7.40 -2.00 10.98
CA CYS A 48 -6.36 -1.63 10.04
C CYS A 48 -5.26 -2.67 9.97
N GLU A 49 -4.44 -2.55 8.92
CA GLU A 49 -3.19 -3.27 8.80
C GLU A 49 -2.04 -2.36 9.29
N VAL A 50 -1.30 -2.83 10.28
CA VAL A 50 -0.13 -2.14 10.86
C VAL A 50 1.13 -2.76 10.29
N VAL A 51 1.86 -1.99 9.49
CA VAL A 51 3.17 -2.36 8.94
C VAL A 51 4.26 -1.88 9.90
N LYS A 52 5.16 -2.78 10.29
CA LYS A 52 6.30 -2.48 11.17
C LYS A 52 7.61 -2.83 10.49
N ASP A 53 8.65 -2.07 10.78
CA ASP A 53 10.02 -2.39 10.37
C ASP A 53 10.64 -3.50 11.26
N ALA A 54 11.86 -3.92 10.91
CA ALA A 54 12.61 -4.92 11.67
C ALA A 54 12.98 -4.48 13.10
N ALA A 55 12.98 -3.18 13.40
CA ALA A 55 13.19 -2.65 14.74
C ALA A 55 11.89 -2.58 15.57
N GLY A 56 10.74 -2.93 14.97
CA GLY A 56 9.43 -2.89 15.58
C GLY A 56 8.76 -1.51 15.54
N GLY A 57 9.36 -0.53 14.85
CA GLY A 57 8.77 0.78 14.59
C GLY A 57 7.60 0.68 13.61
N THR A 58 6.49 1.36 13.90
CA THR A 58 5.35 1.41 12.98
C THR A 58 5.70 2.30 11.79
N VAL A 59 5.68 1.71 10.58
CA VAL A 59 5.89 2.40 9.31
C VAL A 59 4.58 3.05 8.86
N ALA A 60 3.48 2.29 8.88
CA ALA A 60 2.18 2.76 8.43
C ALA A 60 1.05 1.97 9.11
N GLU A 61 -0.07 2.64 9.37
CA GLU A 61 -1.34 2.02 9.72
C GLU A 61 -2.33 2.29 8.58
N ILE A 62 -2.97 1.26 8.02
CA ILE A 62 -3.74 1.37 6.78
C ILE A 62 -5.15 0.81 6.96
N TRP A 63 -6.15 1.68 6.82
CA TRP A 63 -7.58 1.33 6.82
C TRP A 63 -8.04 1.22 5.38
N PHE A 64 -8.49 0.05 4.95
CA PHE A 64 -9.07 -0.09 3.61
C PHE A 64 -10.56 0.21 3.65
N ARG A 65 -11.06 0.84 2.58
CA ARG A 65 -12.49 1.08 2.42
C ARG A 65 -13.24 -0.25 2.42
N THR A 66 -14.34 -0.33 3.15
CA THR A 66 -15.13 -1.57 3.32
C THR A 66 -15.73 -2.05 2.00
N GLU A 67 -16.20 -1.11 1.18
CA GLU A 67 -16.70 -1.36 -0.17
C GLU A 67 -16.07 -0.41 -1.17
N ILE A 68 -15.20 -0.94 -2.03
CA ILE A 68 -14.51 -0.14 -3.05
C ILE A 68 -15.42 -0.02 -4.29
N PRO A 69 -15.70 1.19 -4.80
CA PRO A 69 -16.54 1.38 -5.98
C PRO A 69 -15.92 0.75 -7.23
N GLY A 70 -16.69 -0.08 -7.92
CA GLY A 70 -16.35 -0.72 -9.17
C GLY A 70 -17.29 -0.34 -10.31
N LYS A 71 -16.81 -0.50 -11.54
CA LYS A 71 -17.53 -0.28 -12.80
C LYS A 71 -17.42 -1.47 -13.76
N GLY A 72 -17.07 -2.64 -13.23
CA GLY A 72 -16.94 -3.86 -14.03
C GLY A 72 -18.29 -4.34 -14.60
N THR A 73 -18.25 -4.90 -15.80
CA THR A 73 -19.39 -5.57 -16.44
C THR A 73 -19.74 -6.89 -15.71
N PRO A 74 -20.92 -7.49 -15.96
CA PRO A 74 -21.29 -8.77 -15.33
C PRO A 74 -20.25 -9.87 -15.54
N ASP A 75 -19.67 -9.98 -16.75
CA ASP A 75 -18.64 -10.96 -17.06
C ASP A 75 -17.34 -10.69 -16.31
N GLN A 76 -16.95 -9.42 -16.15
CA GLN A 76 -15.75 -9.05 -15.40
C GLN A 76 -15.93 -9.32 -13.89
N VAL A 77 -17.09 -8.98 -13.32
CA VAL A 77 -17.41 -9.29 -11.91
C VAL A 77 -17.32 -10.80 -11.64
N LYS A 78 -17.74 -11.63 -12.61
CA LYS A 78 -17.69 -13.10 -12.49
C LYS A 78 -16.27 -13.67 -12.69
N ASN A 79 -15.53 -13.17 -13.66
CA ASN A 79 -14.26 -13.77 -14.10
C ASN A 79 -13.02 -13.14 -13.44
N GLY A 80 -13.18 -11.98 -12.81
CA GLY A 80 -12.11 -11.27 -12.12
C GLY A 80 -11.98 -9.83 -12.59
N LEU A 81 -11.71 -8.94 -11.64
CA LEU A 81 -11.46 -7.53 -11.89
C LEU A 81 -9.95 -7.26 -11.88
N THR A 82 -9.57 -6.17 -12.52
CA THR A 82 -8.30 -5.46 -12.31
C THR A 82 -8.60 -4.09 -11.70
N TYR A 83 -7.56 -3.31 -11.39
CA TYR A 83 -7.76 -1.93 -10.94
C TYR A 83 -8.47 -1.06 -11.99
N ARG A 84 -8.46 -1.42 -13.28
CA ARG A 84 -9.11 -0.66 -14.37
C ARG A 84 -10.63 -0.72 -14.30
N GLU A 85 -11.17 -1.74 -13.64
CA GLU A 85 -12.60 -1.87 -13.35
C GLU A 85 -13.00 -1.21 -12.03
N LEU A 86 -12.10 -0.49 -11.36
CA LEU A 86 -12.45 0.39 -10.25
C LEU A 86 -12.81 1.78 -10.77
N VAL A 87 -13.57 2.53 -9.97
CA VAL A 87 -13.85 3.93 -10.29
C VAL A 87 -12.64 4.80 -9.96
N GLU A 88 -12.11 5.49 -10.96
CA GLU A 88 -10.97 6.39 -10.79
C GLU A 88 -11.32 7.51 -9.81
N THR A 89 -10.32 7.99 -9.07
CA THR A 89 -10.43 9.01 -8.02
C THR A 89 -11.21 8.62 -6.77
N SER A 90 -11.81 7.42 -6.74
CA SER A 90 -12.45 6.91 -5.53
C SER A 90 -11.43 6.67 -4.41
N ILE A 91 -11.85 6.93 -3.16
CA ILE A 91 -11.08 6.57 -1.97
C ILE A 91 -11.06 5.05 -1.85
N VAL A 92 -9.87 4.46 -1.80
CA VAL A 92 -9.65 3.01 -1.63
C VAL A 92 -9.15 2.65 -0.23
N ALA A 93 -8.50 3.58 0.45
CA ALA A 93 -7.97 3.41 1.80
C ALA A 93 -7.70 4.77 2.47
N ALA A 94 -7.38 4.75 3.74
CA ALA A 94 -6.68 5.81 4.47
C ALA A 94 -5.41 5.24 5.10
N VAL A 95 -4.39 6.08 5.28
CA VAL A 95 -3.12 5.71 5.89
C VAL A 95 -2.69 6.75 6.91
N ARG A 96 -2.11 6.27 8.00
CA ARG A 96 -1.40 7.09 8.98
C ARG A 96 0.08 6.74 8.96
N PHE A 97 0.92 7.74 8.79
CA PHE A 97 2.37 7.62 8.92
C PHE A 97 2.80 8.27 10.25
N PRO A 98 3.32 7.50 11.22
CA PRO A 98 3.81 8.05 12.49
C PRO A 98 5.05 8.94 12.33
N THR A 99 5.83 8.70 11.28
CA THR A 99 7.01 9.47 10.89
C THR A 99 6.94 9.83 9.41
N ALA A 100 7.87 10.64 8.90
CA ALA A 100 7.96 10.90 7.47
C ALA A 100 8.09 9.58 6.67
N PHE A 101 7.46 9.53 5.51
CA PHE A 101 7.42 8.40 4.60
C PHE A 101 8.08 8.78 3.27
N ILE A 102 8.91 7.91 2.71
CA ILE A 102 9.46 8.11 1.37
C ILE A 102 8.54 7.39 0.38
N ASP A 103 7.88 8.16 -0.47
CA ASP A 103 6.95 7.64 -1.45
C ASP A 103 7.68 6.88 -2.59
N TYR A 104 6.90 6.26 -3.49
CA TYR A 104 7.51 5.47 -4.56
C TYR A 104 8.36 6.31 -5.54
N ARG A 105 8.20 7.64 -5.54
CA ARG A 105 8.97 8.61 -6.34
C ARG A 105 10.10 9.28 -5.58
N LYS A 106 10.47 8.77 -4.41
CA LYS A 106 11.53 9.34 -3.53
C LYS A 106 11.17 10.72 -2.97
N GLN A 107 9.90 11.08 -2.95
CA GLN A 107 9.43 12.30 -2.30
C GLN A 107 9.28 12.02 -0.81
N GLU A 108 9.72 12.97 0.02
CA GLU A 108 9.42 12.92 1.44
C GLU A 108 7.98 13.38 1.66
N ILE A 109 7.18 12.51 2.24
CA ILE A 109 5.82 12.76 2.69
C ILE A 109 5.88 12.95 4.20
N ALA A 110 5.35 14.06 4.69
CA ALA A 110 5.35 14.34 6.11
C ALA A 110 4.59 13.26 6.92
N ALA A 111 4.92 13.14 8.21
CA ALA A 111 4.10 12.36 9.13
C ALA A 111 2.67 12.93 9.17
N GLY A 112 1.67 12.07 9.23
CA GLY A 112 0.28 12.51 9.22
C GLY A 112 -0.71 11.47 8.73
N VAL A 113 -1.94 11.92 8.51
CA VAL A 113 -3.05 11.10 8.02
C VAL A 113 -3.41 11.53 6.60
N TYR A 114 -3.60 10.55 5.74
CA TYR A 114 -3.90 10.74 4.33
C TYR A 114 -5.03 9.81 3.90
N THR A 115 -5.90 10.27 3.01
CA THR A 115 -6.69 9.36 2.18
C THR A 115 -5.84 8.87 1.01
N LEU A 116 -6.18 7.69 0.52
CA LEU A 116 -5.59 7.06 -0.66
C LEU A 116 -6.66 6.97 -1.75
N ARG A 117 -6.50 7.78 -2.81
CA ARG A 117 -7.40 7.79 -3.96
C ARG A 117 -6.78 7.13 -5.17
N LEU A 118 -7.54 6.31 -5.87
CA LEU A 118 -7.06 5.62 -7.07
C LEU A 118 -6.79 6.63 -8.20
N ALA A 119 -5.66 6.49 -8.88
CA ALA A 119 -5.37 7.20 -10.11
C ALA A 119 -4.61 6.32 -11.10
N PHE A 120 -4.73 6.66 -12.38
CA PHE A 120 -3.98 6.04 -13.45
C PHE A 120 -2.98 7.03 -14.04
N GLN A 121 -1.74 6.58 -14.20
CA GLN A 121 -0.71 7.36 -14.86
C GLN A 121 -1.13 7.62 -16.33
N PRO A 122 -1.00 8.87 -16.82
CA PRO A 122 -1.32 9.19 -18.20
C PRO A 122 -0.45 8.41 -19.20
N GLU A 123 -1.05 7.92 -20.28
CA GLU A 123 -0.35 7.26 -21.39
C GLU A 123 0.26 8.30 -22.35
N ASN A 124 1.31 8.99 -21.93
CA ASN A 124 2.06 9.90 -22.80
C ASN A 124 3.57 9.66 -22.71
N GLY A 125 4.33 10.27 -23.61
CA GLY A 125 5.78 10.06 -23.72
C GLY A 125 6.57 10.38 -22.44
N ASP A 126 6.13 11.36 -21.66
CA ASP A 126 6.82 11.83 -20.45
C ASP A 126 6.67 10.87 -19.26
N HIS A 127 5.70 9.95 -19.31
CA HIS A 127 5.42 8.99 -18.23
C HIS A 127 5.92 7.58 -18.54
N LYS A 128 6.43 7.35 -19.76
CA LYS A 128 6.97 6.07 -20.19
C LYS A 128 8.15 5.67 -19.30
N ASP A 129 8.18 4.40 -18.89
CA ASP A 129 9.27 3.78 -18.13
C ASP A 129 9.56 4.46 -16.76
N THR A 130 8.59 5.17 -16.17
CA THR A 130 8.76 5.77 -14.82
C THR A 130 8.40 4.80 -13.70
N ALA A 131 7.51 3.84 -13.98
CA ALA A 131 7.08 2.78 -13.07
C ALA A 131 6.72 1.50 -13.85
N PRO A 132 6.76 0.32 -13.22
CA PRO A 132 6.41 -0.94 -13.88
C PRO A 132 4.89 -1.14 -14.08
N TYR A 133 4.06 -0.34 -13.40
CA TYR A 133 2.60 -0.34 -13.52
C TYR A 133 2.09 1.10 -13.53
N ALA A 134 0.90 1.30 -14.10
CA ALA A 134 0.31 2.63 -14.27
C ALA A 134 -0.71 2.97 -13.18
N GLU A 135 -0.96 2.05 -12.25
CA GLU A 135 -1.97 2.18 -11.21
C GLU A 135 -1.32 2.67 -9.91
N PHE A 136 -1.83 3.76 -9.37
CA PHE A 136 -1.33 4.38 -8.15
C PHE A 136 -2.45 4.68 -7.16
N ALA A 137 -2.11 4.63 -5.88
CA ALA A 137 -2.87 5.28 -4.83
C ALA A 137 -2.20 6.62 -4.51
N LEU A 138 -2.92 7.72 -4.73
CA LEU A 138 -2.44 9.07 -4.48
C LEU A 138 -2.72 9.47 -3.03
N LEU A 139 -1.69 9.99 -2.37
CA LEU A 139 -1.75 10.51 -1.01
C LEU A 139 -2.40 11.88 -1.02
N CYS A 140 -3.54 12.02 -0.34
CA CYS A 140 -4.23 13.29 -0.18
C CYS A 140 -4.32 13.63 1.31
N PRO A 141 -3.81 14.79 1.77
CA PRO A 141 -3.86 15.16 3.17
C PRO A 141 -5.29 15.13 3.71
N ALA A 142 -5.51 14.49 4.87
CA ALA A 142 -6.84 14.27 5.43
C ALA A 142 -7.62 15.57 5.71
N ASP A 143 -6.91 16.63 6.09
CA ASP A 143 -7.47 17.95 6.33
C ASP A 143 -7.95 18.66 5.05
N LYS A 144 -7.50 18.19 3.87
CA LYS A 144 -7.85 18.74 2.55
C LYS A 144 -8.81 17.85 1.77
N ASP A 145 -8.75 16.53 1.95
CA ASP A 145 -9.67 15.58 1.31
C ASP A 145 -10.89 15.28 2.20
N THR A 146 -11.84 16.20 2.19
CA THR A 146 -12.99 16.21 3.11
C THR A 146 -14.29 15.65 2.52
N LYS A 147 -14.26 15.16 1.27
CA LYS A 147 -15.45 14.68 0.56
C LYS A 147 -15.25 13.24 0.13
N THR A 148 -16.34 12.48 0.06
CA THR A 148 -16.33 11.09 -0.43
C THR A 148 -16.49 10.99 -1.94
N ASP A 149 -16.99 12.05 -2.58
CA ASP A 149 -17.30 12.09 -4.00
C ASP A 149 -16.06 11.90 -4.86
N GLU A 150 -16.29 11.38 -6.06
CA GLU A 150 -15.32 11.41 -7.16
C GLU A 150 -15.00 12.85 -7.54
N MET A 151 -13.85 13.03 -8.20
CA MET A 151 -13.45 14.32 -8.73
C MET A 151 -12.77 14.15 -10.08
N GLU A 152 -12.64 15.23 -10.81
CA GLU A 152 -11.83 15.24 -12.02
C GLU A 152 -10.38 14.83 -11.69
N PRO A 153 -9.72 13.96 -12.49
CA PRO A 153 -8.36 13.50 -12.20
C PRO A 153 -7.35 14.63 -11.98
N LYS A 154 -7.49 15.74 -12.73
CA LYS A 154 -6.64 16.93 -12.53
C LYS A 154 -6.85 17.60 -11.17
N ALA A 155 -8.06 17.56 -10.61
CA ALA A 155 -8.33 18.06 -9.27
C ALA A 155 -7.66 17.15 -8.22
N LEU A 156 -7.72 15.84 -8.44
CA LEU A 156 -7.03 14.86 -7.58
C LEU A 156 -5.51 15.10 -7.56
N TYR A 157 -4.89 15.35 -8.72
CA TYR A 157 -3.46 15.62 -8.77
C TYR A 157 -3.09 16.84 -7.91
N LYS A 158 -3.82 17.95 -8.09
CA LYS A 158 -3.61 19.18 -7.30
C LYS A 158 -3.81 18.96 -5.81
N LEU A 159 -4.80 18.15 -5.42
CA LEU A 159 -5.01 17.77 -4.03
C LEU A 159 -3.81 16.99 -3.47
N SER A 160 -3.30 16.03 -4.25
CA SER A 160 -2.17 15.20 -3.84
C SER A 160 -0.82 15.94 -3.83
N PHE A 161 -0.64 17.00 -4.63
CA PHE A 161 0.56 17.86 -4.57
C PHE A 161 0.86 18.37 -3.16
N ALA A 162 -0.20 18.63 -2.39
CA ALA A 162 -0.10 19.07 -1.00
C ALA A 162 0.52 18.03 -0.05
N SER A 163 0.64 16.76 -0.45
CA SER A 163 1.30 15.72 0.36
C SER A 163 2.82 15.69 0.21
N ALA A 164 3.34 16.09 -0.96
CA ALA A 164 4.75 15.96 -1.33
C ALA A 164 5.50 17.31 -1.40
N GLY A 165 4.80 18.44 -1.18
CA GLY A 165 5.42 19.77 -1.15
C GLY A 165 5.91 20.30 -2.50
N GLY A 166 5.51 19.70 -3.62
CA GLY A 166 5.93 20.06 -4.98
C GLY A 166 4.81 20.01 -6.01
N GLU A 167 5.15 19.97 -7.31
CA GLU A 167 4.19 19.95 -8.44
C GLU A 167 3.76 18.52 -8.84
N HIS A 168 3.95 17.59 -7.92
CA HIS A 168 3.93 16.17 -8.19
C HIS A 168 3.10 15.47 -7.12
N PRO A 169 2.21 14.53 -7.50
CA PRO A 169 1.41 13.80 -6.50
C PRO A 169 2.33 12.98 -5.61
N GLY A 170 1.99 12.85 -4.32
CA GLY A 170 2.55 11.81 -3.47
C GLY A 170 1.93 10.47 -3.84
N VAL A 171 2.75 9.44 -4.07
CA VAL A 171 2.27 8.20 -4.69
C VAL A 171 2.71 6.92 -3.98
N MET A 172 1.78 5.98 -3.90
CA MET A 172 2.04 4.58 -3.56
C MET A 172 1.67 3.73 -4.79
N LEU A 173 2.64 3.03 -5.37
CA LEU A 173 2.41 2.18 -6.54
C LEU A 173 1.52 0.99 -6.18
N LEU A 174 0.60 0.63 -7.09
CA LEU A 174 -0.23 -0.57 -6.97
C LEU A 174 0.31 -1.65 -7.91
N TYR A 175 0.81 -2.73 -7.32
CA TYR A 175 1.16 -3.94 -8.07
C TYR A 175 -0.10 -4.78 -8.35
N PRO A 176 -0.15 -5.54 -9.45
CA PRO A 176 -1.14 -6.59 -9.61
C PRO A 176 -1.03 -7.61 -8.48
N ASN A 177 -2.18 -8.07 -7.99
CA ASN A 177 -2.24 -9.11 -6.98
C ASN A 177 -3.27 -10.18 -7.36
N SER A 178 -2.77 -11.33 -7.83
CA SER A 178 -3.56 -12.51 -8.16
C SER A 178 -3.59 -13.55 -7.03
N GLU A 179 -3.01 -13.23 -5.86
CA GLU A 179 -3.01 -14.13 -4.71
C GLU A 179 -4.44 -14.35 -4.19
N LYS A 180 -4.71 -15.59 -3.76
CA LYS A 180 -6.04 -16.02 -3.30
C LYS A 180 -6.21 -15.99 -1.77
N GLY A 181 -5.15 -15.66 -1.02
CA GLY A 181 -5.22 -15.58 0.44
C GLY A 181 -6.01 -14.34 0.89
N ASP A 182 -6.80 -14.49 1.95
CA ASP A 182 -7.68 -13.42 2.44
C ASP A 182 -7.01 -12.50 3.48
N GLY A 183 -5.90 -12.94 4.10
CA GLY A 183 -5.18 -12.17 5.11
C GLY A 183 -4.14 -11.20 4.55
N PRO A 184 -3.75 -10.16 5.33
CA PRO A 184 -2.68 -9.26 4.95
C PRO A 184 -1.35 -10.01 4.86
N LYS A 185 -0.59 -9.72 3.80
CA LYS A 185 0.73 -10.30 3.58
C LYS A 185 1.69 -9.26 3.03
N LEU A 186 2.91 -9.23 3.54
CA LEU A 186 3.99 -8.46 2.92
C LEU A 186 4.74 -9.28 1.88
N THR A 187 5.01 -8.68 0.72
CA THR A 187 5.77 -9.32 -0.36
C THR A 187 6.95 -8.44 -0.76
N ASP A 188 8.15 -9.02 -0.71
CA ASP A 188 9.36 -8.40 -1.28
C ASP A 188 9.25 -8.44 -2.82
N ARG A 189 9.27 -7.26 -3.44
CA ARG A 189 9.26 -7.09 -4.91
C ARG A 189 10.68 -6.93 -5.47
N GLY A 190 11.70 -7.15 -4.64
CA GLY A 190 13.09 -6.89 -4.93
C GLY A 190 13.43 -5.40 -4.79
N ALA A 191 14.72 -5.09 -4.88
CA ALA A 191 15.22 -3.71 -4.86
C ALA A 191 14.82 -2.87 -3.62
N GLY A 192 14.40 -3.53 -2.53
CA GLY A 192 13.92 -2.85 -1.33
C GLY A 192 12.46 -2.41 -1.38
N VAL A 193 11.72 -2.74 -2.45
CA VAL A 193 10.29 -2.46 -2.58
C VAL A 193 9.49 -3.56 -1.91
N TRP A 194 8.59 -3.19 -1.01
CA TRP A 194 7.69 -4.10 -0.31
C TRP A 194 6.23 -3.70 -0.51
N THR A 195 5.37 -4.67 -0.80
CA THR A 195 3.93 -4.44 -0.95
C THR A 195 3.13 -5.09 0.15
N LEU A 196 2.14 -4.38 0.68
CA LEU A 196 1.04 -4.93 1.45
C LEU A 196 -0.01 -5.51 0.50
N ASN A 197 -0.08 -6.83 0.47
CA ASN A 197 -1.06 -7.60 -0.27
C ASN A 197 -2.28 -7.87 0.61
N VAL A 198 -3.47 -7.51 0.12
CA VAL A 198 -4.76 -7.79 0.75
C VAL A 198 -5.82 -8.10 -0.30
N ARG A 199 -6.95 -8.69 0.08
CA ARG A 199 -8.14 -8.79 -0.79
C ARG A 199 -9.23 -7.87 -0.28
N ARG A 200 -9.88 -7.15 -1.18
CA ARG A 200 -10.94 -6.20 -0.85
C ARG A 200 -12.16 -6.40 -1.72
N LYS A 201 -13.33 -6.20 -1.09
CA LYS A 201 -14.62 -6.23 -1.76
C LYS A 201 -14.74 -5.01 -2.65
N VAL A 202 -15.05 -5.27 -3.91
CA VAL A 202 -15.39 -4.27 -4.92
C VAL A 202 -16.88 -4.40 -5.21
N THR A 203 -17.62 -3.30 -5.11
CA THR A 203 -19.05 -3.23 -5.37
C THR A 203 -19.26 -2.46 -6.68
N ALA A 204 -19.76 -3.15 -7.71
CA ALA A 204 -20.25 -2.55 -8.95
C ALA A 204 -21.79 -2.62 -8.98
N GLU A 205 -22.42 -1.85 -9.87
CA GLU A 205 -23.88 -1.84 -10.01
C GLU A 205 -24.47 -3.25 -10.26
N VAL A 206 -23.72 -4.09 -10.97
CA VAL A 206 -24.13 -5.43 -11.40
C VAL A 206 -23.77 -6.54 -10.40
N GLY A 207 -23.10 -6.21 -9.29
CA GLY A 207 -22.73 -7.18 -8.25
C GLY A 207 -21.38 -6.88 -7.58
N THR A 208 -20.92 -7.83 -6.77
CA THR A 208 -19.69 -7.67 -5.97
C THR A 208 -18.65 -8.71 -6.35
N ALA A 209 -17.37 -8.31 -6.36
CA ALA A 209 -16.23 -9.20 -6.56
C ALA A 209 -15.12 -8.90 -5.54
N ASN A 210 -14.23 -9.87 -5.29
CA ASN A 210 -13.03 -9.64 -4.50
C ASN A 210 -11.84 -9.38 -5.42
N LEU A 211 -11.18 -8.24 -5.23
CA LEU A 211 -9.97 -7.84 -5.94
C LEU A 211 -8.76 -7.92 -5.00
N GLY A 212 -7.64 -8.45 -5.49
CA GLY A 212 -6.37 -8.37 -4.79
C GLY A 212 -5.75 -6.99 -4.95
N PHE A 213 -5.36 -6.37 -3.84
CA PHE A 213 -4.55 -5.15 -3.79
C PHE A 213 -3.12 -5.51 -3.40
N ALA A 214 -2.13 -4.85 -3.98
CA ALA A 214 -0.74 -4.89 -3.53
C ALA A 214 -0.16 -3.47 -3.52
N LEU A 215 -0.29 -2.81 -2.37
CA LEU A 215 0.09 -1.42 -2.17
C LEU A 215 1.55 -1.31 -1.71
N THR A 216 2.38 -0.52 -2.38
CA THR A 216 3.76 -0.29 -1.92
C THR A 216 3.79 0.43 -0.58
N VAL A 217 4.37 -0.22 0.45
CA VAL A 217 4.47 0.31 1.83
C VAL A 217 5.90 0.60 2.27
N ALA A 218 6.89 0.21 1.45
CA ALA A 218 8.29 0.61 1.62
C ALA A 218 9.04 0.48 0.29
N GLY A 219 10.12 1.26 0.17
CA GLY A 219 10.95 1.30 -1.04
C GLY A 219 10.36 2.18 -2.13
N HIS A 220 11.21 2.53 -3.09
CA HIS A 220 10.89 3.48 -4.15
C HIS A 220 11.45 3.02 -5.49
N SER A 221 11.04 3.69 -6.57
CA SER A 221 11.56 3.46 -7.91
C SER A 221 13.09 3.54 -7.92
N LYS A 222 13.73 2.62 -8.64
CA LYS A 222 15.15 2.76 -9.03
C LYS A 222 15.33 3.72 -10.20
N LEU A 223 14.25 3.94 -10.94
CA LEU A 223 14.15 4.93 -11.99
C LEU A 223 13.94 6.30 -11.29
N ARG A 224 14.07 7.39 -12.04
CA ARG A 224 14.30 8.75 -11.51
C ARG A 224 13.48 9.08 -10.26
#